data_AF-A0A838FRI0-F1
#
_entry.id   AF-A0A838FRI0-F1
#
_cell.length_a   1.000
_cell.length_b   1.000
_cell.length_c   1.000
_cell.angle_alpha   90.00
_cell.angle_beta   90.00
_cell.angle_gamma   90.00
#
_symmetry.space_group_name_H-M   'P 1'
#
loop_
_entity.id
_entity.type
_entity.pdbx_description
1 polymer ?
#
loop_
_entity_poly.entity_id
_entity_poly.type
_entity_poly.pdbx_seq_one_letter_code
_entity_poly.pdbx_strand_id
1 'polypeptide(L)'
;QAHRPAGTAIKPFVYAAAFEKGLFPGTVIEDSALDNRVVMIGGTTGILGEWGPERADNRYEGPITARQALAKSKNGATVRLGMQAGVEAVLELAKTAGIASPLRPYPATFLGSSEVTVAELALAYTTFPNGGWRPAQPFILDRIEEKDGTVVWQAPKRGGRTTVVPPEIAYEVHSVLVDALESGTGSAARERLGLQQFPAAGKTGTAYDFTEALFAGYDSAITVAVRAGFDKPKKIYRGAFGSAVVLPIWVDVMNASVARYPPKEIPQPKGIVKVEICARSGGLATDKCFDKPKGGGKGERTSYHEIATKEQIPTDPCSVHGDASMRIARDLPDAGVPRAELAVDTSNVRPVAVRGPTVLASKDPYNAVRSTVRPPKPKTAPAEETKDDPPIATIPITEDVPAGTPALTEPMQEEPILRAEPVTPQTTPEEVEPVEVRRAEPVRRAPPVRPSGTPAIRRAQPVQPSDNDEEDY
;
A
#
# COMPACT_ATOMS: atom_id res chain seq x y z
N GLN A 1 16.86 19.82 11.63
CA GLN A 1 17.86 20.74 11.08
C GLN A 1 18.54 20.18 9.83
N ALA A 2 18.94 18.91 9.78
CA ALA A 2 19.58 18.34 8.59
C ALA A 2 18.61 18.20 7.40
N HIS A 3 18.78 19.06 6.39
CA HIS A 3 18.12 18.97 5.09
C HIS A 3 18.83 17.91 4.25
N ARG A 4 18.05 16.94 3.73
CA ARG A 4 18.52 15.85 2.87
C ARG A 4 17.47 15.46 1.84
N PRO A 5 17.87 14.93 0.68
CA PRO A 5 16.91 14.49 -0.34
C PRO A 5 15.84 13.57 0.25
N ALA A 6 14.56 13.87 -0.02
CA ALA A 6 13.44 13.05 0.44
C ALA A 6 13.43 11.65 -0.23
N GLY A 7 14.04 11.55 -1.42
CA GLY A 7 14.02 10.35 -2.23
C GLY A 7 12.60 9.88 -2.56
N THR A 8 12.44 8.58 -2.79
CA THR A 8 11.12 7.99 -3.10
C THR A 8 10.09 8.05 -1.98
N ALA A 9 10.43 8.54 -0.79
CA ALA A 9 9.45 8.80 0.25
C ALA A 9 8.50 9.96 -0.10
N ILE A 10 8.80 10.77 -1.11
CA ILE A 10 7.89 11.82 -1.59
C ILE A 10 6.72 11.29 -2.44
N LYS A 11 6.85 10.07 -3.01
CA LYS A 11 5.91 9.54 -4.01
C LYS A 11 4.45 9.60 -3.55
N PRO A 12 4.07 9.27 -2.29
CA PRO A 12 2.67 9.33 -1.88
C PRO A 12 1.99 10.69 -2.13
N PHE A 13 2.74 11.80 -2.05
CA PHE A 13 2.23 13.14 -2.33
C PHE A 13 2.05 13.39 -3.84
N VAL A 14 2.88 12.77 -4.69
CA VAL A 14 2.70 12.77 -6.15
C VAL A 14 1.41 12.05 -6.54
N TYR A 15 1.16 10.89 -5.93
CA TYR A 15 -0.06 10.10 -6.18
C TYR A 15 -1.30 10.80 -5.61
N ALA A 16 -1.20 11.39 -4.42
CA ALA A 16 -2.29 12.20 -3.86
C ALA A 16 -2.69 13.35 -4.81
N ALA A 17 -1.71 14.09 -5.34
CA ALA A 17 -1.97 15.19 -6.27
C ALA A 17 -2.61 14.70 -7.58
N ALA A 18 -2.16 13.54 -8.08
CA ALA A 18 -2.76 12.90 -9.25
C ALA A 18 -4.21 12.49 -8.98
N PHE A 19 -4.48 11.91 -7.81
CA PHE A 19 -5.82 11.44 -7.46
C PHE A 19 -6.81 12.59 -7.27
N GLU A 20 -6.36 13.74 -6.74
CA GLU A 20 -7.16 14.97 -6.74
C GLU A 20 -7.53 15.49 -8.14
N LYS A 21 -6.79 15.08 -9.18
CA LYS A 21 -7.09 15.40 -10.58
C LYS A 21 -8.01 14.37 -11.26
N GLY A 22 -8.61 13.46 -10.51
CA GLY A 22 -9.56 12.45 -11.02
C GLY A 22 -8.90 11.14 -11.47
N LEU A 23 -7.58 11.00 -11.31
CA LEU A 23 -6.92 9.69 -11.39
C LEU A 23 -7.24 8.89 -10.12
N PHE A 24 -7.00 7.58 -10.10
CA PHE A 24 -7.30 6.73 -8.94
C PHE A 24 -6.33 5.53 -8.88
N PRO A 25 -6.34 4.71 -7.82
CA PRO A 25 -5.40 3.59 -7.68
C PRO A 25 -5.40 2.59 -8.85
N GLY A 26 -6.54 2.44 -9.55
CA GLY A 26 -6.69 1.55 -10.70
C GLY A 26 -6.29 2.15 -12.05
N THR A 27 -5.92 3.44 -12.11
CA THR A 27 -5.45 4.06 -13.35
C THR A 27 -4.22 3.32 -13.87
N VAL A 28 -4.24 2.92 -15.14
CA VAL A 28 -3.09 2.30 -15.81
C VAL A 28 -2.10 3.36 -16.28
N ILE A 29 -0.83 3.16 -15.97
CA ILE A 29 0.29 4.05 -16.28
C ILE A 29 1.42 3.22 -16.86
N GLU A 30 2.14 3.79 -17.81
CA GLU A 30 3.27 3.15 -18.45
C GLU A 30 4.54 3.18 -17.56
N ASP A 31 5.00 2.00 -17.15
CA ASP A 31 6.31 1.77 -16.55
C ASP A 31 7.31 1.33 -17.61
N SER A 32 7.89 2.29 -18.30
CA SER A 32 9.00 2.09 -19.23
C SER A 32 10.08 3.14 -19.04
N ALA A 33 11.24 2.88 -19.66
CA ALA A 33 12.38 3.78 -19.72
C ALA A 33 11.95 5.22 -20.03
N LEU A 34 12.54 6.17 -19.31
CA LEU A 34 12.44 7.60 -19.58
C LEU A 34 13.83 8.17 -19.82
N ASP A 35 13.95 9.27 -20.55
CA ASP A 35 15.23 9.96 -20.68
C ASP A 35 15.52 10.78 -19.40
N ASN A 36 16.73 10.67 -18.84
CA ASN A 36 17.14 11.45 -17.68
C ASN A 36 17.05 12.96 -17.92
N ARG A 37 17.17 13.43 -19.16
CA ARG A 37 16.98 14.84 -19.53
C ARG A 37 15.57 15.35 -19.24
N VAL A 38 14.58 14.47 -19.36
CA VAL A 38 13.18 14.81 -19.05
C VAL A 38 12.97 14.92 -17.55
N VAL A 39 13.66 14.07 -16.78
CA VAL A 39 13.47 14.01 -15.32
C VAL A 39 14.37 14.98 -14.57
N MET A 40 15.55 15.31 -15.11
CA MET A 40 16.57 16.17 -14.50
C MET A 40 17.10 15.63 -13.16
N ILE A 41 17.36 14.32 -13.09
CA ILE A 41 17.99 13.67 -11.94
C ILE A 41 19.22 12.88 -12.39
N GLY A 42 20.34 13.03 -11.68
CA GLY A 42 21.53 12.19 -11.86
C GLY A 42 22.42 12.46 -13.08
N GLY A 43 22.04 13.35 -14.00
CA GLY A 43 22.89 13.76 -15.14
C GLY A 43 22.13 14.40 -16.31
N THR A 44 22.86 14.78 -17.35
CA THR A 44 22.34 15.38 -18.60
C THR A 44 22.20 14.38 -19.75
N THR A 45 22.49 13.09 -19.51
CA THR A 45 22.38 11.99 -20.47
C THR A 45 21.93 10.70 -19.77
N GLY A 46 21.46 9.72 -20.55
CA GLY A 46 21.12 8.37 -20.08
C GLY A 46 19.64 8.13 -19.87
N ILE A 47 19.29 6.88 -19.56
CA ILE A 47 17.93 6.47 -19.26
C ILE A 47 17.70 6.63 -17.76
N LEU A 48 16.58 7.26 -17.40
CA LEU A 48 15.92 7.14 -16.12
C LEU A 48 15.50 5.68 -15.96
N GLY A 49 16.48 4.88 -15.55
CA GLY A 49 16.25 3.62 -14.89
C GLY A 49 15.33 3.82 -13.71
N GLU A 50 14.84 2.72 -13.15
CA GLU A 50 14.61 2.67 -11.72
C GLU A 50 15.98 2.81 -11.03
N TRP A 51 16.60 3.99 -11.13
CA TRP A 51 17.94 4.33 -10.65
C TRP A 51 19.10 3.76 -11.48
N GLY A 52 19.33 4.21 -12.73
CA GLY A 52 20.51 3.80 -13.51
C GLY A 52 20.76 2.27 -13.47
N PRO A 53 22.02 1.78 -13.49
CA PRO A 53 22.33 0.35 -13.28
C PRO A 53 22.33 -0.08 -11.80
N GLU A 54 21.79 0.67 -10.84
CA GLU A 54 21.95 0.39 -9.40
C GLU A 54 21.47 -1.00 -8.97
N ARG A 55 20.38 -1.50 -9.57
CA ARG A 55 20.04 -2.92 -9.61
C ARG A 55 20.51 -3.51 -10.94
N ALA A 56 21.26 -4.61 -10.86
CA ALA A 56 21.75 -5.33 -12.04
C ALA A 56 20.59 -5.89 -12.91
N ASP A 57 19.40 -6.02 -12.35
CA ASP A 57 18.21 -6.66 -12.91
C ASP A 57 16.99 -5.71 -12.96
N ASN A 58 17.18 -4.42 -13.26
CA ASN A 58 16.05 -3.50 -13.42
C ASN A 58 15.11 -3.98 -14.55
N ARG A 59 13.81 -4.12 -14.25
CA ARG A 59 12.77 -4.61 -15.18
C ARG A 59 11.59 -3.67 -15.20
N TYR A 60 11.39 -3.04 -16.35
CA TYR A 60 10.16 -2.33 -16.68
C TYR A 60 9.00 -3.30 -16.83
N GLU A 61 7.86 -2.97 -16.24
CA GLU A 61 6.66 -3.80 -16.28
C GLU A 61 5.68 -3.39 -17.39
N GLY A 62 5.95 -2.29 -18.11
CA GLY A 62 5.04 -1.76 -19.12
C GLY A 62 3.77 -1.20 -18.46
N PRO A 63 2.58 -1.44 -19.01
CA PRO A 63 1.33 -0.95 -18.41
C PRO A 63 1.06 -1.59 -17.03
N ILE A 64 1.06 -0.77 -15.99
CA ILE A 64 0.76 -1.17 -14.60
C ILE A 64 -0.23 -0.20 -13.96
N THR A 65 -0.96 -0.63 -12.95
CA THR A 65 -1.87 0.24 -12.19
C THR A 65 -1.09 1.23 -11.29
N ALA A 66 -1.68 2.38 -10.98
CA ALA A 66 -1.12 3.36 -10.04
C ALA A 66 -0.83 2.73 -8.66
N ARG A 67 -1.71 1.83 -8.19
CA ARG A 67 -1.51 1.01 -7.00
C ARG A 67 -0.21 0.23 -7.07
N GLN A 68 -0.02 -0.56 -8.13
CA GLN A 68 1.20 -1.36 -8.31
C GLN A 68 2.45 -0.47 -8.45
N ALA A 69 2.34 0.63 -9.19
CA ALA A 69 3.44 1.56 -9.41
C ALA A 69 3.94 2.19 -8.09
N LEU A 70 3.04 2.62 -7.20
CA LEU A 70 3.44 3.16 -5.90
C LEU A 70 3.93 2.07 -4.94
N ALA A 71 3.23 0.94 -4.85
CA ALA A 71 3.60 -0.17 -3.96
C ALA A 71 5.00 -0.75 -4.27
N LYS A 72 5.30 -0.93 -5.56
CA LYS A 72 6.61 -1.36 -6.06
C LYS A 72 7.60 -0.20 -6.24
N SER A 73 7.17 1.03 -5.98
CA SER A 73 7.99 2.23 -6.06
C SER A 73 8.62 2.47 -7.45
N LYS A 74 7.89 2.19 -8.52
CA LYS A 74 8.29 2.35 -9.93
C LYS A 74 8.53 3.80 -10.31
N ASN A 75 9.72 4.15 -10.83
CA ASN A 75 10.08 5.54 -11.13
C ASN A 75 9.42 6.03 -12.42
N GLY A 76 9.49 5.24 -13.49
CA GLY A 76 8.95 5.60 -14.80
C GLY A 76 7.47 5.96 -14.74
N ALA A 77 6.68 5.06 -14.15
CA ALA A 77 5.26 5.30 -13.91
C ALA A 77 4.99 6.52 -13.00
N THR A 78 5.75 6.68 -11.91
CA THR A 78 5.54 7.82 -10.98
C THR A 78 5.81 9.17 -11.65
N VAL A 79 6.86 9.28 -12.47
CA VAL A 79 7.16 10.53 -13.18
C VAL A 79 6.06 10.83 -14.19
N ARG A 80 5.60 9.85 -14.96
CA ARG A 80 4.48 10.04 -15.90
C ARG A 80 3.20 10.47 -15.19
N LEU A 81 2.88 9.84 -14.06
CA LEU A 81 1.73 10.23 -13.24
C LEU A 81 1.87 11.65 -12.70
N GLY A 82 3.04 12.02 -12.17
CA GLY A 82 3.31 13.37 -11.69
C GLY A 82 3.23 14.42 -12.80
N MET A 83 3.67 14.08 -14.02
CA MET A 83 3.53 14.96 -15.18
C MET A 83 2.06 15.16 -15.59
N GLN A 84 1.21 14.12 -15.46
CA GLN A 84 -0.24 14.26 -15.68
C GLN A 84 -0.91 15.13 -14.61
N ALA A 85 -0.49 14.99 -13.34
CA ALA A 85 -0.99 15.83 -12.24
C ALA A 85 -0.54 17.30 -12.36
N GLY A 86 0.67 17.49 -12.89
CA GLY A 86 1.36 18.77 -12.98
C GLY A 86 2.31 19.01 -11.81
N VAL A 87 3.50 19.55 -12.11
CA VAL A 87 4.55 19.82 -11.10
C VAL A 87 4.02 20.74 -10.00
N GLU A 88 3.32 21.82 -10.37
CA GLU A 88 2.80 22.81 -9.41
C GLU A 88 1.81 22.19 -8.40
N ALA A 89 0.93 21.30 -8.86
CA ALA A 89 -0.04 20.63 -7.99
C ALA A 89 0.68 19.78 -6.93
N VAL A 90 1.77 19.09 -7.32
CA VAL A 90 2.58 18.30 -6.39
C VAL A 90 3.31 19.19 -5.38
N LEU A 91 3.86 20.33 -5.82
CA LEU A 91 4.57 21.26 -4.94
C LEU A 91 3.62 21.85 -3.89
N GLU A 92 2.46 22.35 -4.31
CA GLU A 92 1.49 22.96 -3.41
C GLU A 92 0.87 21.94 -2.45
N LEU A 93 0.61 20.70 -2.91
CA LEU A 93 0.17 19.64 -2.02
C LEU A 93 1.25 19.30 -0.98
N ALA A 94 2.51 19.11 -1.40
CA ALA A 94 3.61 18.80 -0.49
C ALA A 94 3.82 19.91 0.57
N LYS A 95 3.73 21.17 0.15
CA LYS A 95 3.79 22.34 1.03
C LYS A 95 2.61 22.38 2.00
N THR A 96 1.40 22.13 1.53
CA THR A 96 0.19 22.06 2.37
C THR A 96 0.29 20.93 3.39
N ALA A 97 0.87 19.79 3.00
CA ALA A 97 1.18 18.66 3.89
C ALA A 97 2.20 19.01 4.98
N GLY A 98 2.98 20.08 4.83
CA GLY A 98 3.92 20.57 5.84
C GLY A 98 5.38 20.46 5.46
N ILE A 99 5.69 20.20 4.18
CA ILE A 99 7.05 20.30 3.64
C ILE A 99 7.34 21.78 3.34
N ALA A 100 7.91 22.50 4.32
CA ALA A 100 8.22 23.92 4.20
C ALA A 100 9.53 24.19 3.44
N SER A 101 10.41 23.19 3.37
CA SER A 101 11.65 23.23 2.60
C SER A 101 11.39 23.51 1.11
N PRO A 102 12.25 24.29 0.44
CA PRO A 102 12.06 24.64 -0.96
C PRO A 102 12.17 23.41 -1.87
N LEU A 103 11.08 23.10 -2.56
CA LEU A 103 11.02 22.04 -3.56
C LEU A 103 11.30 22.61 -4.96
N ARG A 104 12.08 21.88 -5.76
CA ARG A 104 12.47 22.32 -7.10
C ARG A 104 11.29 22.16 -8.07
N PRO A 105 10.95 23.16 -8.90
CA PRO A 105 9.81 23.09 -9.81
C PRO A 105 10.12 22.33 -11.10
N TYR A 106 10.65 21.11 -10.94
CA TYR A 106 11.08 20.24 -12.03
C TYR A 106 10.64 18.80 -11.76
N PRO A 107 10.46 17.94 -12.79
CA PRO A 107 10.04 16.55 -12.61
C PRO A 107 10.89 15.71 -11.65
N ALA A 108 12.15 16.07 -11.41
CA ALA A 108 13.00 15.45 -10.39
C ALA A 108 12.38 15.48 -8.97
N THR A 109 11.51 16.45 -8.69
CA THR A 109 10.76 16.52 -7.43
C THR A 109 9.85 15.32 -7.23
N PHE A 110 9.32 14.70 -8.29
CA PHE A 110 8.49 13.49 -8.17
C PHE A 110 9.27 12.29 -7.58
N LEU A 111 10.61 12.37 -7.61
CA LEU A 111 11.52 11.38 -7.06
C LEU A 111 12.27 11.88 -5.82
N GLY A 112 11.88 13.04 -5.28
CA GLY A 112 12.36 13.57 -4.00
C GLY A 112 13.81 14.06 -4.05
N SER A 113 14.21 14.66 -5.18
CA SER A 113 15.56 15.22 -5.32
C SER A 113 15.81 16.47 -4.46
N SER A 114 14.75 17.12 -3.98
CA SER A 114 14.85 18.27 -3.08
C SER A 114 15.09 17.85 -1.64
N GLU A 115 15.84 18.69 -0.93
CA GLU A 115 16.21 18.44 0.45
C GLU A 115 15.12 18.87 1.43
N VAL A 116 14.74 17.96 2.32
CA VAL A 116 13.74 18.17 3.39
C VAL A 116 14.31 17.68 4.72
N THR A 117 13.71 18.11 5.82
CA THR A 117 13.98 17.53 7.14
C THR A 117 13.09 16.31 7.39
N VAL A 118 13.59 15.37 8.19
CA VAL A 118 12.81 14.20 8.60
C VAL A 118 11.55 14.59 9.39
N ALA A 119 11.59 15.71 10.12
CA ALA A 119 10.45 16.24 10.85
C ALA A 119 9.32 16.72 9.92
N GLU A 120 9.66 17.41 8.84
CA GLU A 120 8.68 17.80 7.80
C GLU A 120 8.07 16.57 7.12
N LEU A 121 8.90 15.57 6.81
CA LEU A 121 8.42 14.32 6.21
C LEU A 121 7.46 13.58 7.15
N ALA A 122 7.82 13.47 8.44
CA ALA A 122 6.95 12.87 9.46
C ALA A 122 5.62 13.62 9.58
N LEU A 123 5.66 14.96 9.66
CA LEU A 123 4.46 15.80 9.70
C LEU A 123 3.58 15.57 8.47
N ALA A 124 4.17 15.57 7.29
CA ALA A 124 3.45 15.38 6.03
C ALA A 124 2.77 14.01 5.95
N TYR A 125 3.41 12.95 6.44
CA TYR A 125 2.83 11.61 6.48
C TYR A 125 1.63 11.49 7.42
N THR A 126 1.49 12.36 8.43
CA THR A 126 0.30 12.37 9.30
C THR A 126 -0.99 12.67 8.52
N THR A 127 -0.90 13.23 7.30
CA THR A 127 -2.04 13.50 6.42
C THR A 127 -2.90 12.27 6.17
N PHE A 128 -2.27 11.12 5.90
CA PHE A 128 -2.97 9.91 5.45
C PHE A 128 -3.78 9.22 6.57
N PRO A 129 -3.19 8.86 7.74
CA PRO A 129 -3.95 8.21 8.80
C PRO A 129 -5.05 9.09 9.41
N ASN A 130 -4.91 10.41 9.27
CA ASN A 130 -5.88 11.37 9.78
C ASN A 130 -7.04 11.66 8.81
N GLY A 131 -7.11 11.01 7.64
CA GLY A 131 -8.17 11.25 6.66
C GLY A 131 -8.02 12.59 5.94
N GLY A 132 -6.79 12.94 5.57
CA GLY A 132 -6.50 14.05 4.68
C GLY A 132 -6.13 15.37 5.35
N TRP A 133 -6.03 15.41 6.68
CA TRP A 133 -5.55 16.60 7.40
C TRP A 133 -4.31 16.28 8.24
N ARG A 134 -3.53 17.31 8.55
CA ARG A 134 -2.37 17.23 9.43
C ARG A 134 -2.38 18.33 10.50
N PRO A 135 -1.70 18.13 11.65
CA PRO A 135 -1.55 19.18 12.66
C PRO A 135 -0.88 20.44 12.08
N ALA A 136 -1.29 21.64 12.51
CA ALA A 136 -0.75 22.91 12.03
C ALA A 136 0.78 22.97 12.21
N GLN A 137 1.25 22.54 13.39
CA GLN A 137 2.66 22.44 13.75
C GLN A 137 2.85 21.29 14.76
N PRO A 138 3.98 20.57 14.69
CA PRO A 138 4.37 19.67 15.75
C PRO A 138 4.77 20.46 17.01
N PHE A 139 4.52 19.92 18.20
CA PHE A 139 4.92 20.52 19.46
C PHE A 139 5.47 19.45 20.41
N ILE A 140 6.35 19.86 21.33
CA ILE A 140 6.98 18.98 22.33
C ILE A 140 6.57 19.38 23.76
N LEU A 141 6.23 20.66 23.96
CA LEU A 141 5.78 21.18 25.25
C LEU A 141 4.25 21.03 25.35
N ASP A 142 3.79 20.17 26.26
CA ASP A 142 2.35 19.98 26.54
C ASP A 142 1.85 20.90 27.67
N ARG A 143 2.60 20.99 28.77
CA ARG A 143 2.20 21.76 29.95
C ARG A 143 3.43 22.23 30.74
N ILE A 144 3.34 23.43 31.31
CA ILE A 144 4.30 24.01 32.25
C ILE A 144 3.56 24.26 33.56
N GLU A 145 4.09 23.73 34.66
CA GLU A 145 3.47 23.81 35.99
C GLU A 145 4.45 24.38 37.02
N GLU A 146 3.91 25.06 38.02
CA GLU A 146 4.64 25.41 39.23
C GLU A 146 4.79 24.21 40.17
N LYS A 147 5.60 24.36 41.22
CA LYS A 147 5.86 23.31 42.22
C LYS A 147 4.58 22.84 42.94
N ASP A 148 3.61 23.73 43.11
CA ASP A 148 2.33 23.44 43.76
C ASP A 148 1.30 22.80 42.81
N GLY A 149 1.65 22.58 41.54
CA GLY A 149 0.75 22.04 40.52
C GLY A 149 -0.06 23.09 39.76
N THR A 150 0.15 24.38 40.00
CA THR A 150 -0.52 25.45 39.24
C THR A 150 -0.04 25.46 37.79
N VAL A 151 -0.97 25.33 36.84
CA VAL A 151 -0.64 25.35 35.40
C VAL A 151 -0.33 26.77 34.94
N VAL A 152 0.93 27.03 34.62
CA VAL A 152 1.42 28.31 34.08
C VAL A 152 1.07 28.45 32.61
N TRP A 153 1.19 27.35 31.87
CA TRP A 153 0.91 27.31 30.44
C TRP A 153 0.52 25.90 30.03
N GLN A 154 -0.40 25.80 29.07
CA GLN A 154 -0.81 24.53 28.46
C GLN A 154 -0.92 24.70 26.95
N ALA A 155 -0.46 23.70 26.21
CA ALA A 155 -0.58 23.64 24.77
C ALA A 155 -2.06 23.69 24.37
N PRO A 156 -2.43 24.43 23.32
CA PRO A 156 -3.79 24.44 22.82
C PRO A 156 -4.24 23.02 22.47
N LYS A 157 -5.31 22.53 23.11
CA LYS A 157 -5.86 21.15 22.93
C LYS A 157 -6.23 20.82 21.48
N ARG A 158 -6.43 21.84 20.64
CA ARG A 158 -6.58 21.74 19.19
C ARG A 158 -5.64 22.75 18.56
N GLY A 159 -4.34 22.46 18.57
CA GLY A 159 -3.44 23.06 17.58
C GLY A 159 -4.12 22.95 16.23
N GLY A 160 -4.20 24.06 15.49
CA GLY A 160 -5.01 24.15 14.27
C GLY A 160 -4.82 22.95 13.35
N ARG A 161 -5.82 22.61 12.55
CA ARG A 161 -5.70 21.55 11.56
C ARG A 161 -5.56 22.18 10.19
N THR A 162 -4.71 21.60 9.36
CA THR A 162 -4.64 21.97 7.94
C THR A 162 -5.14 20.78 7.14
N THR A 163 -6.24 20.98 6.42
CA THR A 163 -6.71 20.03 5.42
C THR A 163 -5.75 20.09 4.23
N VAL A 164 -5.31 18.91 3.77
CA VAL A 164 -4.36 18.75 2.67
C VAL A 164 -5.08 18.19 1.46
N VAL A 165 -5.82 17.09 1.64
CA VAL A 165 -6.61 16.42 0.61
C VAL A 165 -7.96 15.96 1.18
N PRO A 166 -8.96 15.64 0.35
CA PRO A 166 -10.18 15.00 0.81
C PRO A 166 -9.91 13.63 1.49
N PRO A 167 -10.76 13.20 2.45
CA PRO A 167 -10.61 11.91 3.12
C PRO A 167 -10.55 10.72 2.17
N GLU A 168 -11.28 10.78 1.07
CA GLU A 168 -11.30 9.75 0.03
C GLU A 168 -9.92 9.55 -0.59
N ILE A 169 -9.28 10.65 -1.01
CA ILE A 169 -7.94 10.63 -1.60
C ILE A 169 -6.89 10.17 -0.60
N ALA A 170 -7.00 10.63 0.66
CA ALA A 170 -6.11 10.17 1.73
C ALA A 170 -6.21 8.65 1.95
N TYR A 171 -7.44 8.12 1.93
CA TYR A 171 -7.67 6.68 2.10
C TYR A 171 -7.23 5.87 0.88
N GLU A 172 -7.38 6.40 -0.34
CA GLU A 172 -6.84 5.79 -1.55
C GLU A 172 -5.32 5.61 -1.45
N VAL A 173 -4.59 6.67 -1.12
CA VAL A 173 -3.13 6.60 -0.93
C VAL A 173 -2.79 5.67 0.25
N HIS A 174 -3.51 5.76 1.36
CA HIS A 174 -3.34 4.87 2.50
C HIS A 174 -3.45 3.40 2.10
N SER A 175 -4.49 3.02 1.35
CA SER A 175 -4.70 1.64 0.90
C SER A 175 -3.53 1.11 0.06
N VAL A 176 -2.89 1.98 -0.73
CA VAL A 176 -1.73 1.60 -1.54
C VAL A 176 -0.45 1.55 -0.70
N LEU A 177 -0.35 2.37 0.34
CA LEU A 177 0.75 2.32 1.31
C LEU A 177 0.68 1.10 2.24
N VAL A 178 -0.51 0.56 2.48
CA VAL A 178 -0.67 -0.77 3.09
C VAL A 178 -0.04 -1.81 2.16
N ASP A 179 -0.40 -1.83 0.87
CA ASP A 179 0.22 -2.78 -0.08
C ASP A 179 1.74 -2.60 -0.19
N ALA A 180 2.23 -1.36 -0.14
CA ALA A 180 3.65 -1.06 -0.16
C ALA A 180 4.42 -1.69 1.03
N LEU A 181 3.77 -1.77 2.20
CA LEU A 181 4.31 -2.39 3.40
C LEU A 181 4.11 -3.92 3.42
N GLU A 182 2.96 -4.42 2.94
CA GLU A 182 2.59 -5.83 3.02
C GLU A 182 3.20 -6.68 1.91
N SER A 183 3.22 -6.19 0.67
CA SER A 183 3.62 -6.95 -0.53
C SER A 183 4.57 -6.20 -1.46
N GLY A 184 4.78 -4.91 -1.22
CA GLY A 184 5.66 -4.06 -1.99
C GLY A 184 7.07 -3.97 -1.42
N THR A 185 7.69 -2.80 -1.60
CA THR A 185 9.08 -2.58 -1.18
C THR A 185 9.35 -2.74 0.33
N GLY A 186 8.31 -2.71 1.17
CA GLY A 186 8.38 -2.88 2.61
C GLY A 186 8.04 -4.27 3.13
N SER A 187 7.73 -5.25 2.28
CA SER A 187 7.23 -6.59 2.67
C SER A 187 8.08 -7.30 3.74
N ALA A 188 9.41 -7.07 3.69
CA ALA A 188 10.36 -7.57 4.68
C ALA A 188 10.01 -7.20 6.13
N ALA A 189 9.24 -6.14 6.36
CA ALA A 189 8.77 -5.73 7.68
C ALA A 189 8.07 -6.88 8.41
N ARG A 190 7.11 -7.54 7.74
CA ARG A 190 6.40 -8.70 8.29
C ARG A 190 7.10 -10.01 7.97
N GLU A 191 7.57 -10.17 6.75
CA GLU A 191 8.13 -11.45 6.28
C GLU A 191 9.40 -11.86 7.03
N ARG A 192 10.21 -10.87 7.47
CA ARG A 192 11.55 -11.12 8.00
C ARG A 192 11.89 -10.37 9.27
N LEU A 193 11.32 -9.18 9.49
CA LEU A 193 11.70 -8.29 10.59
C LEU A 193 10.75 -8.37 11.80
N GLY A 194 9.66 -9.15 11.71
CA GLY A 194 8.79 -9.42 12.84
C GLY A 194 7.90 -8.24 13.25
N LEU A 195 7.47 -7.40 12.30
CA LEU A 195 6.42 -6.42 12.55
C LEU A 195 5.14 -7.14 13.03
N GLN A 196 4.65 -6.80 14.21
CA GLN A 196 3.47 -7.43 14.80
C GLN A 196 2.21 -7.19 13.95
N GLN A 197 1.23 -8.07 14.10
CA GLN A 197 -0.02 -8.02 13.33
C GLN A 197 -0.94 -6.90 13.84
N PHE A 198 -0.76 -5.70 13.28
CA PHE A 198 -1.65 -4.55 13.47
C PHE A 198 -1.75 -3.71 12.17
N PRO A 199 -2.81 -2.91 11.99
CA PRO A 199 -2.97 -2.05 10.83
C PRO A 199 -1.86 -0.99 10.77
N ALA A 200 -1.07 -1.03 9.71
CA ALA A 200 0.01 -0.09 9.47
C ALA A 200 0.20 0.13 7.97
N ALA A 201 0.80 1.26 7.61
CA ALA A 201 1.11 1.59 6.23
C ALA A 201 2.43 2.36 6.19
N GLY A 202 3.18 2.23 5.10
CA GLY A 202 4.47 2.91 5.01
C GLY A 202 5.11 2.83 3.64
N LYS A 203 6.13 3.66 3.46
CA LYS A 203 6.85 3.79 2.21
C LYS A 203 8.35 3.84 2.45
N THR A 204 9.05 2.98 1.71
CA THR A 204 10.50 3.09 1.55
C THR A 204 10.87 4.36 0.78
N GLY A 205 11.92 5.04 1.24
CA GLY A 205 12.56 6.13 0.54
C GLY A 205 14.01 5.80 0.27
N THR A 206 14.46 6.05 -0.95
CA THR A 206 15.89 6.02 -1.28
C THR A 206 16.19 7.24 -2.13
N ALA A 207 17.24 7.98 -1.76
CA ALA A 207 17.75 9.09 -2.55
C ALA A 207 18.65 8.59 -3.68
N TYR A 208 18.87 9.46 -4.67
CA TYR A 208 19.78 9.18 -5.78
C TYR A 208 21.19 8.83 -5.30
N ASP A 209 21.83 7.88 -5.97
CA ASP A 209 23.18 7.37 -5.69
C ASP A 209 23.34 6.75 -4.30
N PHE A 210 22.23 6.31 -3.69
CA PHE A 210 22.18 5.73 -2.33
C PHE A 210 22.82 6.63 -1.26
N THR A 211 22.65 7.94 -1.40
CA THR A 211 23.18 8.91 -0.43
C THR A 211 22.38 8.92 0.88
N GLU A 212 21.09 8.63 0.79
CA GLU A 212 20.17 8.59 1.93
C GLU A 212 19.19 7.41 1.79
N ALA A 213 18.95 6.75 2.91
CA ALA A 213 17.96 5.68 3.06
C ALA A 213 16.89 6.16 4.05
N LEU A 214 15.61 6.07 3.65
CA LEU A 214 14.47 6.55 4.42
C LEU A 214 13.39 5.48 4.53
N PHE A 215 12.61 5.55 5.60
CA PHE A 215 11.33 4.89 5.70
C PHE A 215 10.37 5.79 6.47
N ALA A 216 9.20 6.05 5.91
CA ALA A 216 8.15 6.82 6.56
C ALA A 216 6.88 5.98 6.59
N GLY A 217 6.30 5.81 7.76
CA GLY A 217 5.12 4.98 7.95
C GLY A 217 4.39 5.35 9.21
N TYR A 218 3.22 4.76 9.37
CA TYR A 218 2.29 5.09 10.44
C TYR A 218 1.36 3.92 10.72
N ASP A 219 0.74 3.99 11.87
CA ASP A 219 -0.54 3.36 12.16
C ASP A 219 -1.57 4.48 12.45
N SER A 220 -2.74 4.14 13.00
CA SER A 220 -3.74 5.15 13.35
C SER A 220 -3.35 6.03 14.55
N ALA A 221 -2.33 5.66 15.33
CA ALA A 221 -1.96 6.27 16.59
C ALA A 221 -0.67 7.09 16.50
N ILE A 222 0.33 6.61 15.76
CA ILE A 222 1.63 7.28 15.59
C ILE A 222 2.08 7.31 14.14
N THR A 223 2.91 8.30 13.81
CA THR A 223 3.62 8.42 12.53
C THR A 223 5.11 8.53 12.81
N VAL A 224 5.91 7.72 12.12
CA VAL A 224 7.35 7.61 12.31
C VAL A 224 8.06 7.70 10.97
N ALA A 225 9.03 8.60 10.88
CA ALA A 225 9.97 8.69 9.78
C ALA A 225 11.39 8.45 10.28
N VAL A 226 12.11 7.53 9.65
CA VAL A 226 13.50 7.17 9.95
C VAL A 226 14.36 7.47 8.74
N ARG A 227 15.57 8.00 8.96
CA ARG A 227 16.57 8.27 7.92
C ARG A 227 17.95 7.81 8.39
N ALA A 228 18.72 7.24 7.47
CA ALA A 228 20.13 6.99 7.61
C ALA A 228 20.90 7.52 6.39
N GLY A 229 22.05 8.12 6.66
CA GLY A 229 22.92 8.77 5.70
C GLY A 229 24.12 9.36 6.42
N PHE A 230 25.10 9.84 5.67
CA PHE A 230 26.29 10.47 6.24
C PHE A 230 26.12 11.98 6.38
N ASP A 231 26.78 12.58 7.38
CA ASP A 231 26.76 14.04 7.59
C ASP A 231 27.34 14.83 6.41
N LYS A 232 28.33 14.26 5.74
CA LYS A 232 28.75 14.69 4.41
C LYS A 232 28.12 13.73 3.40
N PRO A 233 27.25 14.21 2.50
CA PRO A 233 26.58 13.35 1.53
C PRO A 233 27.59 12.51 0.76
N LYS A 234 27.50 11.20 0.92
CA LYS A 234 28.27 10.20 0.19
C LYS A 234 27.42 8.95 0.08
N LYS A 235 27.65 8.18 -0.98
CA LYS A 235 27.06 6.86 -1.17
C LYS A 235 27.27 6.00 0.08
N ILE A 236 26.20 5.40 0.59
CA ILE A 236 26.26 4.47 1.72
C ILE A 236 26.97 3.19 1.30
N TYR A 237 26.33 2.45 0.40
CA TYR A 237 26.89 1.40 -0.43
C TYR A 237 25.92 1.17 -1.60
N ARG A 238 26.36 0.49 -2.66
CA ARG A 238 25.46 0.17 -3.78
C ARG A 238 24.36 -0.77 -3.31
N GLY A 239 23.10 -0.37 -3.46
CA GLY A 239 21.96 -1.15 -2.99
C GLY A 239 21.53 -0.83 -1.55
N ALA A 240 21.97 0.29 -0.97
CA ALA A 240 21.54 0.76 0.34
C ALA A 240 20.11 1.32 0.31
N PHE A 241 19.14 0.45 0.00
CA PHE A 241 17.73 0.81 -0.04
C PHE A 241 17.18 1.04 1.37
N GLY A 242 16.17 1.91 1.50
CA GLY A 242 15.46 2.14 2.76
C GLY A 242 14.97 0.85 3.44
N SER A 243 14.53 -0.13 2.65
CA SER A 243 14.10 -1.45 3.14
C SER A 243 15.20 -2.28 3.81
N ALA A 244 16.47 -2.05 3.47
CA ALA A 244 17.60 -2.76 4.05
C ALA A 244 18.20 -2.01 5.24
N VAL A 245 18.31 -0.68 5.15
CA VAL A 245 19.09 0.12 6.10
C VAL A 245 18.24 0.61 7.29
N VAL A 246 17.03 1.11 7.04
CA VAL A 246 16.25 1.83 8.07
C VAL A 246 14.92 1.19 8.43
N LEU A 247 14.39 0.29 7.58
CA LEU A 247 13.17 -0.44 7.88
C LEU A 247 13.26 -1.24 9.19
N PRO A 248 14.37 -1.93 9.55
CA PRO A 248 14.47 -2.62 10.86
C PRO A 248 14.25 -1.67 12.04
N ILE A 249 14.84 -0.48 12.00
CA ILE A 249 14.70 0.54 13.05
C ILE A 249 13.23 0.98 13.16
N TRP A 250 12.57 1.20 12.02
CA TRP A 250 11.16 1.56 12.02
C TRP A 250 10.28 0.46 12.63
N VAL A 251 10.54 -0.82 12.29
CA VAL A 251 9.81 -1.97 12.86
C VAL A 251 9.96 -2.04 14.37
N ASP A 252 11.18 -1.87 14.90
CA ASP A 252 11.44 -1.88 16.34
C ASP A 252 10.65 -0.77 17.06
N VAL A 253 10.64 0.45 16.50
CA VAL A 253 9.91 1.58 17.06
C VAL A 253 8.41 1.32 17.06
N MET A 254 7.85 0.84 15.94
CA MET A 254 6.42 0.59 15.84
C MET A 254 5.99 -0.53 16.78
N ASN A 255 6.71 -1.65 16.83
CA ASN A 255 6.44 -2.75 17.76
C ASN A 255 6.49 -2.30 19.23
N ALA A 256 7.47 -1.47 19.60
CA ALA A 256 7.58 -0.92 20.96
C ALA A 256 6.42 0.04 21.29
N SER A 257 5.87 0.72 20.28
CA SER A 257 4.81 1.71 20.48
C SER A 257 3.44 1.11 20.79
N VAL A 258 3.14 -0.08 20.25
CA VAL A 258 1.82 -0.73 20.34
C VAL A 258 1.34 -0.88 21.78
N ALA A 259 2.25 -1.19 22.71
CA ALA A 259 1.92 -1.38 24.12
C ALA A 259 1.35 -0.10 24.78
N ARG A 260 1.77 1.08 24.32
CA ARG A 260 1.36 2.39 24.86
C ARG A 260 0.33 3.10 23.99
N TYR A 261 0.39 2.89 22.69
CA TYR A 261 -0.45 3.52 21.68
C TYR A 261 -1.07 2.44 20.79
N PRO A 262 -2.08 1.70 21.28
CA PRO A 262 -2.66 0.60 20.53
C PRO A 262 -3.34 1.13 19.26
N PRO A 263 -2.92 0.68 18.06
CA PRO A 263 -3.49 1.12 16.81
C PRO A 263 -4.90 0.55 16.60
N LYS A 264 -5.65 1.23 15.74
CA LYS A 264 -6.99 0.88 15.30
C LYS A 264 -7.01 0.86 13.77
N GLU A 265 -8.05 0.25 13.23
CA GLU A 265 -8.31 0.33 11.80
C GLU A 265 -8.56 1.79 11.39
N ILE A 266 -7.93 2.23 10.30
CA ILE A 266 -8.23 3.52 9.68
C ILE A 266 -9.52 3.33 8.86
N PRO A 267 -10.63 4.00 9.20
CA PRO A 267 -11.91 3.71 8.58
C PRO A 267 -11.98 4.22 7.14
N GLN A 268 -12.53 3.40 6.25
CA GLN A 268 -12.87 3.82 4.89
C GLN A 268 -13.94 4.94 4.92
N PRO A 269 -13.70 6.09 4.26
CA PRO A 269 -14.68 7.17 4.15
C PRO A 269 -15.88 6.76 3.28
N LYS A 270 -17.04 7.39 3.52
CA LYS A 270 -18.32 7.06 2.86
C LYS A 270 -18.32 7.31 1.35
N GLY A 271 -17.45 8.19 0.85
CA GLY A 271 -17.37 8.54 -0.57
C GLY A 271 -16.71 7.48 -1.45
N ILE A 272 -16.05 6.48 -0.86
CA ILE A 272 -15.36 5.42 -1.60
C ILE A 272 -16.28 4.24 -1.84
N VAL A 273 -16.31 3.77 -3.09
CA VAL A 273 -16.98 2.53 -3.50
C VAL A 273 -15.99 1.53 -4.07
N LYS A 274 -16.40 0.26 -4.13
CA LYS A 274 -15.64 -0.80 -4.81
C LYS A 274 -16.15 -0.95 -6.23
N VAL A 275 -15.25 -0.91 -7.19
CA VAL A 275 -15.52 -1.09 -8.62
C VAL A 275 -14.68 -2.25 -9.16
N GLU A 276 -15.28 -3.10 -10.00
CA GLU A 276 -14.55 -4.18 -10.66
C GLU A 276 -13.95 -3.65 -11.98
N ILE A 277 -12.63 -3.57 -12.05
CA ILE A 277 -11.89 -3.06 -13.21
C ILE A 277 -10.95 -4.10 -13.80
N CYS A 278 -10.54 -3.91 -15.04
CA CYS A 278 -9.50 -4.72 -15.66
C CYS A 278 -8.11 -4.17 -15.37
N ALA A 279 -7.21 -4.99 -14.81
CA ALA A 279 -5.83 -4.62 -14.50
C ALA A 279 -4.98 -4.22 -15.71
N ARG A 280 -5.40 -4.58 -16.94
CA ARG A 280 -4.68 -4.24 -18.18
C ARG A 280 -5.10 -2.90 -18.77
N SER A 281 -6.41 -2.60 -18.75
CA SER A 281 -6.95 -1.40 -19.39
C SER A 281 -7.27 -0.27 -18.40
N GLY A 282 -7.44 -0.57 -17.12
CA GLY A 282 -7.97 0.37 -16.12
C GLY A 282 -9.47 0.66 -16.24
N GLY A 283 -10.08 0.39 -17.40
CA GLY A 283 -11.54 0.46 -17.61
C GLY A 283 -12.37 -0.62 -16.89
N LEU A 284 -13.69 -0.50 -16.98
CA LEU A 284 -14.63 -1.42 -16.33
C LEU A 284 -14.43 -2.86 -16.82
N ALA A 285 -14.39 -3.80 -15.88
CA ALA A 285 -14.18 -5.20 -16.21
C ALA A 285 -15.33 -5.74 -17.07
N THR A 286 -14.98 -6.45 -18.14
CA THR A 286 -15.92 -7.27 -18.91
C THR A 286 -15.81 -8.73 -18.48
N ASP A 287 -16.78 -9.54 -18.87
CA ASP A 287 -16.75 -11.00 -18.70
C ASP A 287 -15.63 -11.68 -19.49
N LYS A 288 -15.00 -10.98 -20.42
CA LYS A 288 -13.85 -11.45 -21.21
C LYS A 288 -12.49 -11.04 -20.63
N CYS A 289 -12.44 -10.37 -19.47
CA CYS A 289 -11.20 -9.96 -18.81
C CYS A 289 -10.40 -11.16 -18.24
N PHE A 290 -9.76 -11.88 -19.15
CA PHE A 290 -8.89 -13.01 -18.91
C PHE A 290 -7.69 -12.98 -19.87
N ASP A 291 -6.48 -13.10 -19.34
CA ASP A 291 -5.27 -13.30 -20.14
C ASP A 291 -5.09 -14.79 -20.41
N LYS A 292 -4.82 -15.14 -21.67
CA LYS A 292 -4.46 -16.53 -22.02
C LYS A 292 -2.95 -16.70 -21.87
N PRO A 293 -2.48 -17.73 -21.13
CA PRO A 293 -1.05 -18.00 -21.04
C PRO A 293 -0.47 -18.35 -22.42
N LYS A 294 0.76 -17.90 -22.70
CA LYS A 294 1.52 -18.30 -23.90
C LYS A 294 1.78 -19.81 -23.83
N GLY A 295 1.13 -20.58 -24.68
CA GLY A 295 1.23 -22.06 -24.70
C GLY A 295 -0.10 -22.81 -24.61
N GLY A 296 -1.22 -22.11 -24.44
CA GLY A 296 -2.54 -22.73 -24.27
C GLY A 296 -2.76 -23.18 -22.83
N GLY A 297 -3.91 -22.81 -22.27
CA GLY A 297 -4.22 -23.07 -20.86
C GLY A 297 -5.46 -22.30 -20.41
N LYS A 298 -5.89 -22.55 -19.17
CA LYS A 298 -6.99 -21.80 -18.55
C LYS A 298 -6.58 -20.34 -18.40
N GLY A 299 -7.42 -19.41 -18.86
CA GLY A 299 -7.12 -17.99 -18.78
C GLY A 299 -7.05 -17.50 -17.33
N GLU A 300 -6.08 -16.64 -17.03
CA GLU A 300 -5.95 -15.96 -15.75
C GLU A 300 -6.84 -14.72 -15.74
N ARG A 301 -7.68 -14.58 -14.71
CA ARG A 301 -8.61 -13.46 -14.61
C ARG A 301 -7.83 -12.17 -14.37
N THR A 302 -8.03 -11.17 -15.23
CA THR A 302 -7.39 -9.86 -15.11
C THR A 302 -8.25 -8.82 -14.41
N SER A 303 -9.50 -9.18 -14.06
CA SER A 303 -10.40 -8.30 -13.31
C SER A 303 -10.22 -8.44 -11.81
N TYR A 304 -10.24 -7.30 -11.11
CA TYR A 304 -10.15 -7.23 -9.65
C TYR A 304 -10.98 -6.05 -9.13
N HIS A 305 -11.26 -6.04 -7.83
CA HIS A 305 -11.97 -4.93 -7.21
C HIS A 305 -10.98 -3.87 -6.76
N GLU A 306 -11.20 -2.64 -7.21
CA GLU A 306 -10.44 -1.46 -6.81
C GLU A 306 -11.36 -0.48 -6.07
N ILE A 307 -10.77 0.41 -5.28
CA ILE A 307 -11.47 1.52 -4.66
C ILE A 307 -11.38 2.79 -5.51
N ALA A 308 -12.48 3.53 -5.55
CA ALA A 308 -12.57 4.83 -6.23
C ALA A 308 -13.72 5.66 -5.63
N THR A 309 -13.65 6.98 -5.77
CA THR A 309 -14.83 7.87 -5.68
C THR A 309 -15.74 7.69 -6.89
N LYS A 310 -16.99 8.15 -6.80
CA LYS A 310 -17.96 8.02 -7.90
C LYS A 310 -17.48 8.75 -9.16
N GLU A 311 -16.79 9.85 -8.98
CA GLU A 311 -16.28 10.73 -10.03
C GLU A 311 -15.08 10.13 -10.76
N GLN A 312 -14.31 9.26 -10.09
CA GLN A 312 -13.14 8.58 -10.65
C GLN A 312 -13.48 7.25 -11.37
N ILE A 313 -14.69 6.71 -11.18
CA ILE A 313 -15.07 5.43 -11.78
C ILE A 313 -15.00 5.54 -13.31
N PRO A 314 -14.24 4.65 -13.98
CA PRO A 314 -14.22 4.60 -15.44
C PRO A 314 -15.63 4.38 -15.99
N THR A 315 -16.00 5.13 -17.02
CA THR A 315 -17.28 4.93 -17.73
C THR A 315 -17.17 3.88 -18.83
N ASP A 316 -15.98 3.77 -19.42
CA ASP A 316 -15.75 2.91 -20.57
C ASP A 316 -15.39 1.48 -20.13
N PRO A 317 -15.90 0.46 -20.84
CA PRO A 317 -15.50 -0.92 -20.62
C PRO A 317 -14.04 -1.16 -21.01
N CYS A 318 -13.51 -2.29 -20.57
CA CYS A 318 -12.18 -2.75 -20.94
C CYS A 318 -11.96 -2.71 -22.46
N SER A 319 -10.94 -1.95 -22.89
CA SER A 319 -10.52 -1.84 -24.30
C SER A 319 -9.52 -2.92 -24.73
N VAL A 320 -8.95 -3.66 -23.78
CA VAL A 320 -7.91 -4.67 -24.02
C VAL A 320 -8.51 -6.05 -24.23
N HIS A 321 -9.51 -6.41 -23.43
CA HIS A 321 -10.23 -7.67 -23.54
C HIS A 321 -11.55 -7.41 -24.25
N GLY A 322 -11.83 -8.21 -25.29
CA GLY A 322 -12.77 -7.86 -26.37
C GLY A 322 -14.16 -7.38 -25.97
N ASP A 323 -14.89 -6.84 -26.95
CA ASP A 323 -16.10 -6.02 -26.79
C ASP A 323 -16.99 -6.43 -25.62
N ALA A 324 -17.34 -5.41 -24.83
CA ALA A 324 -18.38 -5.47 -23.81
C ALA A 324 -19.62 -6.10 -24.43
N SER A 325 -19.84 -7.36 -24.14
CA SER A 325 -21.04 -8.05 -24.57
C SER A 325 -22.10 -7.55 -23.59
N MET A 326 -22.87 -6.53 -23.98
CA MET A 326 -23.99 -6.04 -23.17
C MET A 326 -24.79 -7.25 -22.69
N ARG A 327 -24.92 -7.40 -21.38
CA ARG A 327 -25.83 -8.40 -20.85
C ARG A 327 -27.21 -7.77 -20.97
N ILE A 328 -27.84 -7.98 -22.12
CA ILE A 328 -29.20 -7.49 -22.46
C ILE A 328 -30.16 -7.67 -21.27
N ALA A 329 -30.06 -8.78 -20.53
CA ALA A 329 -30.91 -9.05 -19.37
C ALA A 329 -30.62 -8.21 -18.10
N ARG A 330 -29.42 -7.64 -17.96
CA ARG A 330 -28.99 -6.86 -16.77
C ARG A 330 -28.96 -5.36 -17.03
N ASP A 331 -28.62 -4.96 -18.25
CA ASP A 331 -28.24 -3.58 -18.57
C ASP A 331 -29.34 -2.79 -19.31
N LEU A 332 -30.45 -3.45 -19.70
CA LEU A 332 -31.64 -2.78 -20.25
C LEU A 332 -32.70 -2.52 -19.16
N PRO A 333 -33.45 -1.40 -19.23
CA PRO A 333 -34.64 -1.20 -18.41
C PRO A 333 -35.67 -2.31 -18.69
N ASP A 334 -36.52 -2.64 -17.71
CA ASP A 334 -37.50 -3.76 -17.79
C ASP A 334 -38.37 -3.74 -19.06
N ALA A 335 -38.55 -2.58 -19.68
CA ALA A 335 -39.32 -2.40 -20.91
C ALA A 335 -38.58 -2.79 -22.21
N GLY A 336 -37.26 -3.00 -22.18
CA GLY A 336 -36.41 -3.15 -23.37
C GLY A 336 -35.98 -4.58 -23.72
N VAL A 337 -36.33 -5.57 -22.90
CA VAL A 337 -35.99 -6.98 -23.15
C VAL A 337 -37.26 -7.71 -23.60
N PRO A 338 -37.32 -8.29 -24.81
CA PRO A 338 -38.41 -9.18 -25.17
C PRO A 338 -38.27 -10.45 -24.32
N ARG A 339 -38.88 -10.45 -23.13
CA ARG A 339 -39.17 -11.68 -22.42
C ARG A 339 -40.19 -12.39 -23.30
N ALA A 340 -39.94 -13.67 -23.61
CA ALA A 340 -40.92 -14.47 -24.33
C ALA A 340 -42.25 -14.34 -23.59
N GLU A 341 -43.21 -13.63 -24.19
CA GLU A 341 -44.61 -13.76 -23.78
C GLU A 341 -44.91 -15.25 -23.86
N LEU A 342 -45.45 -15.79 -22.77
CA LEU A 342 -45.92 -17.16 -22.77
C LEU A 342 -46.87 -17.29 -23.96
N ALA A 343 -46.52 -18.15 -24.93
CA ALA A 343 -47.32 -18.38 -26.13
C ALA A 343 -48.72 -18.94 -25.82
N VAL A 344 -49.02 -19.19 -24.54
CA VAL A 344 -50.25 -19.77 -24.02
C VAL A 344 -50.62 -19.05 -22.72
N ASP A 345 -51.87 -18.61 -22.62
CA ASP A 345 -52.47 -18.10 -21.39
C ASP A 345 -52.52 -19.22 -20.33
N THR A 346 -51.70 -19.09 -19.29
CA THR A 346 -51.57 -20.06 -18.20
C THR A 346 -52.60 -19.87 -17.09
N SER A 347 -53.46 -18.84 -17.16
CA SER A 347 -54.51 -18.60 -16.16
C SER A 347 -55.49 -19.77 -16.02
N ASN A 348 -55.62 -20.58 -17.09
CA ASN A 348 -56.47 -21.77 -17.14
C ASN A 348 -55.71 -23.10 -17.02
N VAL A 349 -54.38 -23.07 -16.85
CA VAL A 349 -53.58 -24.30 -16.69
C VAL A 349 -53.52 -24.65 -15.21
N ARG A 350 -54.30 -25.65 -14.79
CA ARG A 350 -54.19 -26.21 -13.44
C ARG A 350 -52.82 -26.88 -13.28
N PRO A 351 -51.97 -26.45 -12.33
CA PRO A 351 -50.70 -27.10 -12.08
C PRO A 351 -50.92 -28.56 -11.71
N VAL A 352 -50.19 -29.48 -12.35
CA VAL A 352 -50.19 -30.89 -11.95
C VAL A 352 -49.46 -30.96 -10.61
N ALA A 353 -50.21 -31.19 -9.53
CA ALA A 353 -49.61 -31.42 -8.22
C ALA A 353 -48.76 -32.68 -8.27
N VAL A 354 -47.47 -32.55 -7.95
CA VAL A 354 -46.55 -33.68 -7.92
C VAL A 354 -47.00 -34.64 -6.83
N ARG A 355 -47.51 -35.81 -7.20
CA ARG A 355 -48.09 -36.80 -6.28
C ARG A 355 -47.06 -37.73 -5.62
N GLY A 356 -45.76 -37.50 -5.80
CA GLY A 356 -44.69 -38.33 -5.23
C GLY A 356 -43.31 -37.73 -5.47
N PRO A 357 -42.25 -38.28 -4.84
CA PRO A 357 -40.89 -37.76 -5.02
C PRO A 357 -40.48 -37.85 -6.49
N THR A 358 -40.05 -36.72 -7.06
CA THR A 358 -39.53 -36.65 -8.43
C THR A 358 -38.29 -37.53 -8.53
N VAL A 359 -38.38 -38.61 -9.30
CA VAL A 359 -37.24 -39.49 -9.57
C VAL A 359 -36.30 -38.73 -10.50
N LEU A 360 -35.28 -38.09 -9.93
CA LEU A 360 -34.14 -37.60 -10.70
C LEU A 360 -33.39 -38.84 -11.20
N ALA A 361 -33.41 -39.06 -12.50
CA ALA A 361 -32.52 -40.04 -13.10
C ALA A 361 -31.08 -39.65 -12.70
N SER A 362 -30.27 -40.63 -12.30
CA SER A 362 -28.87 -40.45 -11.88
C SER A 362 -27.98 -39.80 -12.96
N LYS A 363 -28.45 -39.76 -14.20
CA LYS A 363 -27.99 -38.86 -15.25
C LYS A 363 -29.15 -37.97 -15.70
N ASP A 364 -29.23 -36.78 -15.13
CA ASP A 364 -30.02 -35.69 -15.69
C ASP A 364 -29.24 -35.10 -16.89
N PRO A 365 -29.68 -35.33 -18.15
CA PRO A 365 -28.98 -34.82 -19.33
C PRO A 365 -29.03 -33.30 -19.46
N TYR A 366 -29.85 -32.61 -18.64
CA TYR A 366 -30.05 -31.16 -18.68
C TYR A 366 -29.53 -30.44 -17.44
N ASN A 367 -29.02 -31.16 -16.43
CA ASN A 367 -28.34 -30.62 -15.26
C ASN A 367 -29.17 -29.57 -14.48
N ALA A 368 -30.48 -29.80 -14.35
CA ALA A 368 -31.48 -28.85 -13.86
C ALA A 368 -31.33 -28.46 -12.38
N VAL A 369 -30.52 -29.20 -11.61
CA VAL A 369 -30.27 -28.93 -10.18
C VAL A 369 -29.24 -27.80 -9.97
N ARG A 370 -28.51 -27.39 -11.01
CA ARG A 370 -27.48 -26.32 -10.92
C ARG A 370 -28.01 -25.00 -11.49
N SER A 371 -28.75 -24.25 -10.67
CA SER A 371 -29.01 -22.83 -10.97
C SER A 371 -27.68 -22.09 -11.19
N THR A 372 -27.55 -21.40 -12.32
CA THR A 372 -26.36 -20.63 -12.72
C THR A 372 -26.34 -19.20 -12.18
N VAL A 373 -27.34 -18.81 -11.37
CA VAL A 373 -27.43 -17.49 -10.76
C VAL A 373 -26.97 -17.58 -9.32
N ARG A 374 -25.89 -16.86 -8.97
CA ARG A 374 -25.51 -16.64 -7.56
C ARG A 374 -26.32 -15.44 -7.05
N PRO A 375 -27.29 -15.64 -6.14
CA PRO A 375 -27.97 -14.51 -5.53
C PRO A 375 -26.98 -13.73 -4.65
N PRO A 376 -27.17 -12.41 -4.50
CA PRO A 376 -26.41 -11.64 -3.52
C PRO A 376 -26.64 -12.24 -2.13
N LYS A 377 -25.59 -12.27 -1.30
CA LYS A 377 -25.75 -12.66 0.11
C LYS A 377 -26.77 -11.71 0.75
N PRO A 378 -27.84 -12.21 1.39
CA PRO A 378 -28.78 -11.35 2.07
C PRO A 378 -28.08 -10.59 3.18
N LYS A 379 -28.39 -9.29 3.30
CA LYS A 379 -28.01 -8.49 4.47
C LYS A 379 -28.79 -9.04 5.66
N THR A 380 -28.10 -9.49 6.69
CA THR A 380 -28.74 -9.86 7.96
C THR A 380 -29.40 -8.61 8.54
N ALA A 381 -30.73 -8.56 8.52
CA ALA A 381 -31.51 -7.60 9.29
C ALA A 381 -31.76 -8.17 10.71
N PRO A 382 -31.97 -7.31 11.73
CA PRO A 382 -32.11 -7.77 13.12
C PRO A 382 -33.38 -8.58 13.31
N ALA A 383 -33.34 -9.59 14.16
CA ALA A 383 -34.47 -10.44 14.49
C ALA A 383 -35.59 -9.64 15.16
N GLU A 384 -36.78 -9.64 14.56
CA GLU A 384 -38.03 -9.27 15.24
C GLU A 384 -38.60 -10.49 15.96
N GLU A 385 -38.87 -10.31 17.26
CA GLU A 385 -39.58 -11.25 18.12
C GLU A 385 -41.01 -11.47 17.62
N THR A 386 -41.45 -12.71 17.50
CA THR A 386 -42.88 -13.04 17.36
C THR A 386 -43.30 -14.08 18.39
N LYS A 387 -44.43 -13.74 19.04
CA LYS A 387 -45.10 -14.47 20.13
C LYS A 387 -45.93 -15.66 19.61
N ASP A 388 -46.01 -16.64 20.50
CA ASP A 388 -46.92 -17.79 20.71
C ASP A 388 -48.12 -18.05 19.77
N ASP A 389 -48.28 -19.32 19.37
CA ASP A 389 -49.48 -20.19 19.58
C ASP A 389 -49.33 -21.59 18.90
N PRO A 390 -50.14 -22.66 19.19
CA PRO A 390 -49.86 -23.76 20.13
C PRO A 390 -49.70 -25.16 19.45
N PRO A 391 -49.46 -26.28 20.20
CA PRO A 391 -48.96 -27.52 19.61
C PRO A 391 -50.08 -28.52 19.20
N ILE A 392 -49.82 -29.29 18.14
CA ILE A 392 -50.63 -30.47 17.76
C ILE A 392 -49.75 -31.73 17.77
N ALA A 393 -50.38 -32.79 18.26
CA ALA A 393 -49.82 -33.97 18.92
C ALA A 393 -49.21 -35.06 18.02
N THR A 394 -48.33 -35.82 18.67
CA THR A 394 -47.69 -37.09 18.29
C THR A 394 -48.66 -38.28 18.28
N ILE A 395 -48.42 -39.25 17.37
CA ILE A 395 -48.88 -40.65 17.51
C ILE A 395 -47.68 -41.58 17.24
N PRO A 396 -47.44 -42.62 18.07
CA PRO A 396 -46.26 -43.50 18.00
C PRO A 396 -46.57 -44.86 17.36
N ILE A 397 -45.53 -45.59 16.93
CA ILE A 397 -45.57 -47.04 16.73
C ILE A 397 -44.24 -47.64 17.25
N THR A 398 -44.35 -48.49 18.28
CA THR A 398 -43.35 -49.38 18.89
C THR A 398 -43.35 -50.76 18.18
N GLU A 399 -42.18 -51.30 17.84
CA GLU A 399 -41.46 -52.47 18.43
C GLU A 399 -41.76 -53.84 17.74
N ASP A 400 -40.73 -54.48 17.16
CA ASP A 400 -40.05 -55.70 17.69
C ASP A 400 -39.13 -56.43 16.64
N VAL A 401 -37.80 -56.41 16.89
CA VAL A 401 -36.80 -57.52 17.12
C VAL A 401 -36.87 -58.84 16.27
N PRO A 402 -35.78 -59.65 15.99
CA PRO A 402 -34.39 -59.69 16.51
C PRO A 402 -33.21 -59.87 15.49
N ALA A 403 -32.02 -59.87 16.09
CA ALA A 403 -30.68 -60.12 15.58
C ALA A 403 -30.36 -61.54 15.02
N GLY A 404 -29.30 -61.61 14.21
CA GLY A 404 -28.57 -62.84 13.88
C GLY A 404 -27.22 -62.55 13.20
N THR A 405 -26.12 -62.93 13.85
CA THR A 405 -24.75 -63.01 13.30
C THR A 405 -24.53 -64.38 12.65
N PRO A 406 -23.60 -64.54 11.67
CA PRO A 406 -22.30 -65.12 12.03
C PRO A 406 -21.06 -64.57 11.26
N ALA A 407 -19.92 -64.72 11.94
CA ALA A 407 -18.49 -64.87 11.57
C ALA A 407 -18.13 -65.34 10.13
N LEU A 408 -16.89 -65.33 9.62
CA LEU A 408 -15.54 -64.78 9.84
C LEU A 408 -14.75 -65.23 8.58
N THR A 409 -13.87 -64.42 7.99
CA THR A 409 -12.59 -64.88 7.37
C THR A 409 -11.68 -63.68 7.04
N GLU A 410 -10.42 -63.83 7.44
CA GLU A 410 -9.27 -62.91 7.57
C GLU A 410 -8.54 -62.50 6.24
N PRO A 411 -7.30 -61.92 6.24
CA PRO A 411 -6.86 -60.59 6.70
C PRO A 411 -5.89 -59.88 5.70
N MET A 412 -5.27 -58.76 6.16
CA MET A 412 -4.02 -58.10 5.68
C MET A 412 -4.16 -57.15 4.46
N GLN A 413 -3.60 -55.93 4.43
CA GLN A 413 -2.33 -55.43 4.98
C GLN A 413 -2.40 -53.89 5.16
N GLU A 414 -1.97 -53.39 6.33
CA GLU A 414 -1.68 -51.97 6.59
C GLU A 414 -0.24 -51.66 6.16
N GLU A 415 -0.03 -50.57 5.42
CA GLU A 415 1.30 -50.02 5.16
C GLU A 415 1.71 -49.01 6.26
N PRO A 416 2.99 -48.99 6.67
CA PRO A 416 3.43 -48.27 7.86
C PRO A 416 3.65 -46.77 7.63
N ILE A 417 3.19 -45.98 8.59
CA ILE A 417 3.48 -44.55 8.75
C ILE A 417 4.96 -44.39 9.14
N LEU A 418 5.75 -43.76 8.27
CA LEU A 418 7.14 -43.39 8.55
C LEU A 418 7.19 -42.32 9.66
N ARG A 419 7.75 -42.68 10.82
CA ARG A 419 8.14 -41.75 11.89
C ARG A 419 9.53 -41.20 11.57
N ALA A 420 9.72 -39.89 11.72
CA ALA A 420 11.02 -39.24 11.62
C ALA A 420 11.87 -39.55 12.87
N GLU A 421 13.11 -40.01 12.66
CA GLU A 421 14.12 -40.15 13.70
C GLU A 421 14.81 -38.79 13.98
N PRO A 422 15.22 -38.51 15.23
CA PRO A 422 15.93 -37.28 15.58
C PRO A 422 17.40 -37.35 15.16
N VAL A 423 17.88 -36.28 14.52
CA VAL A 423 19.29 -36.14 14.10
C VAL A 423 20.19 -35.84 15.30
N THR A 424 21.17 -36.70 15.53
CA THR A 424 22.27 -36.49 16.49
C THR A 424 23.28 -35.47 15.91
N PRO A 425 23.72 -34.46 16.68
CA PRO A 425 24.67 -33.46 16.19
C PRO A 425 26.10 -34.03 16.10
N GLN A 426 26.75 -33.86 14.95
CA GLN A 426 28.18 -34.12 14.79
C GLN A 426 29.02 -32.90 15.20
N THR A 427 29.94 -33.16 16.14
CA THR A 427 31.28 -32.58 16.38
C THR A 427 31.63 -31.18 15.88
N THR A 428 32.00 -30.36 16.86
CA THR A 428 32.77 -29.10 16.91
C THR A 428 33.87 -28.88 15.87
N PRO A 429 34.11 -27.60 15.51
CA PRO A 429 35.45 -27.02 15.50
C PRO A 429 35.59 -25.84 16.49
N GLU A 430 36.66 -25.93 17.29
CA GLU A 430 37.41 -24.89 18.02
C GLU A 430 36.67 -23.78 18.79
N GLU A 431 36.84 -23.82 20.11
CA GLU A 431 36.66 -22.71 21.05
C GLU A 431 37.44 -21.47 20.60
N VAL A 432 36.70 -20.41 20.28
CA VAL A 432 37.24 -19.04 20.28
C VAL A 432 36.76 -18.39 21.58
N GLU A 433 37.70 -18.06 22.47
CA GLU A 433 37.42 -17.35 23.73
C GLU A 433 36.66 -16.04 23.47
N PRO A 434 35.73 -15.63 24.35
CA PRO A 434 35.01 -14.38 24.18
C PRO A 434 35.95 -13.18 24.36
N VAL A 435 36.10 -12.37 23.32
CA VAL A 435 36.77 -11.06 23.43
C VAL A 435 35.90 -10.12 24.27
N GLU A 436 36.42 -9.66 25.41
CA GLU A 436 35.77 -8.65 26.25
C GLU A 436 35.45 -7.38 25.43
N VAL A 437 34.16 -7.05 25.36
CA VAL A 437 33.69 -5.77 24.84
C VAL A 437 34.12 -4.67 25.81
N ARG A 438 35.18 -3.92 25.46
CA ARG A 438 35.55 -2.70 26.18
C ARG A 438 34.39 -1.71 26.15
N ARG A 439 33.82 -1.41 27.33
CA ARG A 439 32.90 -0.29 27.53
C ARG A 439 33.55 1.00 27.05
N ALA A 440 32.83 1.78 26.25
CA ALA A 440 33.24 3.12 25.87
C ALA A 440 33.37 4.02 27.12
N GLU A 441 34.52 4.65 27.31
CA GLU A 441 34.70 5.69 28.31
C GLU A 441 33.86 6.92 27.95
N PRO A 442 33.12 7.52 28.91
CA PRO A 442 32.35 8.72 28.65
C PRO A 442 33.28 9.92 28.39
N VAL A 443 33.14 10.53 27.22
CA VAL A 443 33.87 11.74 26.83
C VAL A 443 33.53 12.88 27.79
N ARG A 444 34.51 13.30 28.61
CA ARG A 444 34.39 14.51 29.44
C ARG A 444 34.34 15.74 28.53
N ARG A 445 33.40 16.65 28.78
CA ARG A 445 33.33 17.96 28.11
C ARG A 445 34.63 18.72 28.32
N ALA A 446 35.20 19.23 27.23
CA ALA A 446 36.32 20.17 27.28
C ALA A 446 35.89 21.46 28.03
N PRO A 447 36.77 22.03 28.87
CA PRO A 447 36.48 23.30 29.55
C PRO A 447 36.40 24.46 28.52
N PRO A 448 35.62 25.51 28.82
CA PRO A 448 35.40 26.61 27.89
C PRO A 448 36.70 27.39 27.65
N VAL A 449 37.09 27.49 26.38
CA VAL A 449 38.18 28.37 25.92
C VAL A 449 37.67 29.81 25.96
N ARG A 450 38.28 30.66 26.79
CA ARG A 450 38.05 32.12 26.73
C ARG A 450 38.75 32.67 25.48
N PRO A 451 38.09 33.50 24.65
CA PRO A 451 38.76 34.14 23.53
C PRO A 451 39.66 35.26 24.06
N SER A 452 40.98 35.08 23.95
CA SER A 452 41.95 36.16 24.08
C SER A 452 42.38 36.62 22.68
N GLY A 453 42.04 37.86 22.33
CA GLY A 453 42.61 38.55 21.17
C GLY A 453 41.59 39.17 20.24
N THR A 454 41.66 40.49 20.10
CA THR A 454 40.92 41.31 19.13
C THR A 454 41.27 40.86 17.70
N PRO A 455 40.30 40.62 16.79
CA PRO A 455 40.62 40.23 15.43
C PRO A 455 41.19 41.41 14.65
N ALA A 456 42.38 41.22 14.07
CA ALA A 456 42.99 42.18 13.16
C ALA A 456 42.20 42.25 11.84
N ILE A 457 41.72 43.45 11.51
CA ILE A 457 41.08 43.77 10.23
C ILE A 457 42.14 43.68 9.13
N ARG A 458 42.03 42.69 8.23
CA ARG A 458 42.84 42.65 7.00
C ARG A 458 42.11 43.44 5.90
N ARG A 459 42.69 44.57 5.48
CA ARG A 459 42.27 45.28 4.24
C ARG A 459 42.70 44.45 3.02
N ALA A 460 41.80 44.34 2.05
CA ALA A 460 42.10 43.77 0.74
C ALA A 460 43.11 44.66 -0.01
N GLN A 461 44.14 44.05 -0.62
CA GLN A 461 45.01 44.70 -1.60
C GLN A 461 44.37 44.59 -3.00
N PRO A 462 44.50 45.62 -3.86
CA PRO A 462 44.01 45.55 -5.23
C PRO A 462 44.89 44.62 -6.07
N VAL A 463 44.26 43.77 -6.88
CA VAL A 463 44.92 42.95 -7.91
C VAL A 463 45.23 43.84 -9.11
N GLN A 464 46.48 43.86 -9.56
CA GLN A 464 46.85 44.49 -10.83
C GLN A 464 46.54 43.56 -12.01
N PRO A 465 46.11 44.11 -13.16
CA PRO A 465 45.86 43.32 -14.35
C PRO A 465 47.19 42.88 -14.96
N SER A 466 47.36 41.58 -15.17
CA SER A 466 48.43 41.05 -16.02
C SER A 466 47.95 41.01 -17.46
N ASP A 467 48.65 41.76 -18.31
CA ASP A 467 48.68 41.58 -19.76
C ASP A 467 49.21 40.19 -20.13
N ASN A 468 48.78 39.72 -21.30
CA ASN A 468 49.16 38.49 -22.01
C ASN A 468 48.43 37.20 -21.57
N ASP A 469 47.49 36.72 -22.38
CA ASP A 469 47.85 35.90 -23.55
C ASP A 469 46.67 35.76 -24.52
N GLU A 470 46.99 36.01 -25.79
CA GLU A 470 46.22 35.76 -27.00
C GLU A 470 46.16 34.24 -27.32
N GLU A 471 45.18 33.88 -28.16
CA GLU A 471 45.17 32.72 -29.07
C GLU A 471 45.23 31.28 -28.49
N ASP A 472 44.12 30.51 -28.59
CA ASP A 472 43.89 29.55 -29.69
C ASP A 472 42.68 28.63 -29.42
N TYR A 473 41.81 28.48 -30.43
CA TYR A 473 40.69 27.54 -30.67
C TYR A 473 39.40 27.57 -29.82
#